data_AF-D4DTF8-F1
#
_entry.id   AF-D4DTF8-F1
#
_cell.length_a   1.000
_cell.length_b   1.000
_cell.length_c   1.000
_cell.angle_alpha   90.00
_cell.angle_beta   90.00
_cell.angle_gamma   90.00
#
_symmetry.space_group_name_H-M   'P 1'
#
loop_
_entity.id
_entity.type
_entity.pdbx_description
1 polymer ?
#
loop_
_entity_poly.entity_id
_entity_poly.type
_entity_poly.pdbx_seq_one_letter_code
_entity_poly.pdbx_strand_id
1 'polypeptide(L)'
;MNKVYKVVWSDAANAWVAVSEISTAHGKSKSSKTIAVAVVAVGMVLSSAAVQAAGIKWGDGAVASGNDAIAMGSLAKANARYDITIGHQAGALSGEGPNSGNSGERVTIGSHATVGSNQAIRVDAGGSLGTVNLAVKSVGQSVAIGSGTGALPENRTYAYGDQSLAIGSDTLAYGDSSVAIGGDDLDKAGAQRISYTDPTNGNRVNGTVRQAYQTLTGDTMQDGVYIKTASKQAGVSVGIQAQSGDLGVALGAKSTASTASTAIGTGASANKDNAIALGAGSKTNTNATQVTSATVGGLTYGNFAGNSSVAVGDQVSVGNTGFERQIKHVAPGEISAASTDAINGSQLYATQKTLGNVGNTVKTILGGNAAIDADGNITMSNIGGTGQNTIHDAIQAAKTKVQAADNSPVTVTGTGSSTDPYKVGVNTVTLTAPATGTDAGKVTVPTGADAGKLATAGDIANAINNSGFKATAGGNTTGATPTQELIKAGDTLTLKAGNGLTVEQSGSTFTYALNAQQITQNAQTPVVYTKADGSKVYKHTDGNFYDQPNGAGTQVAAGDVIAS
;
A
#
# COMPACT_ATOMS: atom_id res chain seq x y z
N MET A 1 96.82 -34.74 -74.77
CA MET A 1 95.86 -35.86 -74.65
C MET A 1 95.87 -36.34 -73.22
N ASN A 2 94.85 -35.98 -72.44
CA ASN A 2 94.48 -36.64 -71.19
C ASN A 2 92.99 -36.37 -71.01
N LYS A 3 92.15 -37.37 -71.27
CA LYS A 3 90.70 -37.24 -71.17
C LYS A 3 90.25 -37.98 -69.91
N VAL A 4 89.80 -37.23 -68.92
CA VAL A 4 89.27 -37.78 -67.67
C VAL A 4 87.79 -38.15 -67.89
N TYR A 5 87.51 -39.45 -67.94
CA TYR A 5 86.17 -40.02 -67.97
C TYR A 5 86.08 -41.14 -66.93
N LYS A 6 84.92 -41.29 -66.27
CA LYS A 6 84.60 -42.46 -65.46
C LYS A 6 83.57 -43.33 -66.17
N VAL A 7 83.69 -44.64 -66.04
CA VAL A 7 82.70 -45.59 -66.56
C VAL A 7 81.73 -45.92 -65.44
N VAL A 8 80.44 -45.70 -65.65
CA VAL A 8 79.38 -46.02 -64.69
C VAL A 8 78.34 -46.94 -65.32
N TRP A 9 77.76 -47.81 -64.50
CA TRP A 9 76.68 -48.70 -64.92
C TRP A 9 75.38 -47.91 -65.05
N SER A 10 74.71 -47.98 -66.20
CA SER A 10 73.40 -47.37 -66.42
C SER A 10 72.32 -48.43 -66.38
N ASP A 11 71.57 -48.48 -65.28
CA ASP A 11 70.47 -49.43 -65.06
C ASP A 11 69.39 -49.36 -66.15
N ALA A 12 69.06 -48.14 -66.60
CA ALA A 12 68.07 -47.93 -67.66
C ALA A 12 68.48 -48.45 -69.06
N ALA A 13 69.79 -48.63 -69.29
CA ALA A 13 70.33 -49.10 -70.57
C ALA A 13 70.97 -50.49 -70.48
N ASN A 14 71.06 -51.05 -69.27
CA ASN A 14 71.71 -52.32 -68.95
C ASN A 14 73.14 -52.46 -69.53
N ALA A 15 73.91 -51.38 -69.51
CA ALA A 15 75.26 -51.31 -70.06
C ALA A 15 76.16 -50.32 -69.30
N TRP A 16 77.48 -50.50 -69.43
CA TRP A 16 78.50 -49.57 -68.91
C TRP A 16 78.71 -48.39 -69.87
N VAL A 17 78.60 -47.15 -69.37
CA VAL A 17 78.68 -45.93 -70.16
C VAL A 17 79.79 -45.01 -69.63
N ALA A 18 80.60 -44.43 -70.53
CA ALA A 18 81.64 -43.47 -70.15
C ALA A 18 81.04 -42.06 -69.99
N VAL A 19 81.25 -41.44 -68.83
CA VAL A 19 80.73 -40.11 -68.49
C VAL A 19 81.89 -39.19 -68.08
N SER A 20 81.87 -37.93 -68.51
CA SER A 20 82.91 -36.94 -68.18
C SER A 20 82.74 -36.42 -66.75
N GLU A 21 83.84 -36.28 -66.00
CA GLU A 21 83.82 -35.82 -64.60
C GLU A 21 83.50 -34.32 -64.41
N ILE A 22 83.37 -33.52 -65.47
CA ILE A 22 83.23 -32.05 -65.38
C ILE A 22 81.80 -31.55 -65.71
N SER A 23 80.82 -32.43 -65.94
CA SER A 23 79.46 -31.99 -66.30
C SER A 23 78.51 -31.96 -65.10
N THR A 24 78.15 -30.74 -64.67
CA THR A 24 77.13 -30.45 -63.64
C THR A 24 75.72 -30.85 -64.07
N ALA A 25 75.01 -31.59 -63.20
CA ALA A 25 73.64 -32.02 -63.41
C ALA A 25 72.69 -30.82 -63.61
N HIS A 26 71.97 -30.78 -64.73
CA HIS A 26 70.79 -29.92 -64.91
C HIS A 26 69.55 -30.79 -65.11
N GLY A 27 68.52 -30.47 -64.32
CA GLY A 27 67.37 -31.32 -64.04
C GLY A 27 66.27 -31.35 -65.09
N LYS A 28 65.18 -32.00 -64.69
CA LYS A 28 63.87 -31.90 -65.34
C LYS A 28 62.81 -31.62 -64.28
N SER A 29 62.16 -30.48 -64.38
CA SER A 29 60.74 -30.35 -64.07
C SER A 29 60.06 -29.66 -65.24
N LYS A 30 58.85 -30.13 -65.55
CA LYS A 30 58.13 -29.88 -66.80
C LYS A 30 57.47 -28.48 -66.81
N SER A 31 57.50 -27.89 -68.01
CA SER A 31 56.47 -27.02 -68.61
C SER A 31 56.25 -25.61 -68.03
N SER A 32 56.70 -24.59 -68.77
CA SER A 32 55.78 -23.65 -69.44
C SER A 32 56.48 -22.71 -70.45
N LYS A 33 55.93 -22.73 -71.67
CA LYS A 33 55.80 -21.68 -72.71
C LYS A 33 57.00 -20.79 -73.08
N THR A 34 57.45 -21.01 -74.32
CA THR A 34 58.16 -20.17 -75.29
C THR A 34 57.95 -18.66 -75.16
N ILE A 35 59.05 -17.89 -75.07
CA ILE A 35 59.23 -16.59 -75.78
C ILE A 35 60.69 -16.52 -76.26
N ALA A 36 60.85 -16.24 -77.55
CA ALA A 36 62.11 -16.07 -78.25
C ALA A 36 62.73 -14.69 -77.98
N VAL A 37 64.07 -14.63 -77.89
CA VAL A 37 64.83 -13.39 -78.08
C VAL A 37 66.02 -13.70 -78.98
N ALA A 38 66.02 -13.10 -80.17
CA ALA A 38 67.21 -12.91 -80.98
C ALA A 38 67.22 -11.46 -81.47
N VAL A 39 68.37 -10.83 -81.23
CA VAL A 39 68.69 -9.41 -81.22
C VAL A 39 68.90 -8.85 -82.63
N VAL A 40 68.31 -7.69 -82.93
CA VAL A 40 68.80 -6.78 -83.98
C VAL A 40 69.03 -5.41 -83.34
N ALA A 41 70.27 -4.93 -83.49
CA ALA A 41 70.73 -3.62 -83.05
C ALA A 41 70.22 -2.49 -83.96
N VAL A 42 70.26 -1.27 -83.42
CA VAL A 42 70.28 0.07 -84.05
C VAL A 42 69.11 0.96 -83.56
N GLY A 43 69.46 2.02 -82.84
CA GLY A 43 68.58 3.16 -82.53
C GLY A 43 68.49 3.50 -81.04
N MET A 44 69.31 4.46 -80.60
CA MET A 44 69.17 5.10 -79.29
C MET A 44 67.80 5.76 -79.13
N VAL A 45 66.96 5.19 -78.27
CA VAL A 45 66.10 5.93 -77.34
C VAL A 45 66.18 5.18 -76.01
N LEU A 46 67.08 5.61 -75.13
CA LEU A 46 67.03 5.24 -73.71
C LEU A 46 65.87 6.00 -73.08
N SER A 47 64.65 5.50 -73.25
CA SER A 47 63.63 5.75 -72.23
C SER A 47 63.96 4.82 -71.07
N SER A 48 64.30 5.41 -69.92
CA SER A 48 64.40 4.68 -68.66
C SER A 48 62.98 4.24 -68.24
N ALA A 49 62.42 3.27 -68.94
CA ALA A 49 61.27 2.54 -68.45
C ALA A 49 61.80 1.57 -67.40
N ALA A 50 61.43 1.78 -66.14
CA ALA A 50 61.72 0.84 -65.07
C ALA A 50 61.33 -0.58 -65.51
N VAL A 51 62.20 -1.56 -65.30
CA VAL A 51 61.84 -2.98 -65.38
C VAL A 51 60.86 -3.23 -64.24
N GLN A 52 59.57 -3.23 -64.56
CA GLN A 52 58.48 -3.39 -63.61
C GLN A 52 58.37 -4.88 -63.24
N ALA A 53 58.28 -5.18 -61.94
CA ALA A 53 58.20 -6.55 -61.45
C ALA A 53 56.90 -7.20 -61.94
N ALA A 54 57.02 -8.34 -62.64
CA ALA A 54 55.86 -9.12 -63.05
C ALA A 54 55.13 -9.63 -61.79
N GLY A 55 53.82 -9.45 -61.72
CA GLY A 55 53.03 -9.85 -60.55
C GLY A 55 53.12 -11.34 -60.21
N ILE A 56 52.91 -11.67 -58.93
CA ILE A 56 52.98 -13.04 -58.38
C ILE A 56 51.66 -13.76 -58.68
N LYS A 57 51.72 -14.98 -59.25
CA LYS A 57 50.55 -15.78 -59.64
C LYS A 57 50.56 -17.16 -58.97
N TRP A 58 49.45 -17.57 -58.37
CA TRP A 58 49.23 -18.92 -57.84
C TRP A 58 47.81 -19.40 -58.15
N GLY A 59 47.63 -20.51 -58.87
CA GLY A 59 46.31 -21.04 -59.29
C GLY A 59 46.09 -21.01 -60.81
N ASP A 60 45.34 -21.97 -61.33
CA ASP A 60 45.07 -22.11 -62.78
C ASP A 60 44.27 -20.91 -63.30
N GLY A 61 44.67 -20.31 -64.42
CA GLY A 61 44.01 -19.14 -65.00
C GLY A 61 44.13 -17.82 -64.22
N ALA A 62 44.97 -17.73 -63.17
CA ALA A 62 45.23 -16.50 -62.44
C ALA A 62 45.97 -15.45 -63.32
N VAL A 63 45.58 -14.19 -63.22
CA VAL A 63 46.08 -13.03 -63.97
C VAL A 63 46.56 -11.98 -62.99
N ALA A 64 47.86 -11.70 -62.94
CA ALA A 64 48.43 -10.53 -62.29
C ALA A 64 49.10 -9.68 -63.38
N SER A 65 48.35 -8.75 -63.97
CA SER A 65 48.81 -7.86 -65.07
C SER A 65 49.18 -6.46 -64.57
N GLY A 66 48.81 -6.10 -63.34
CA GLY A 66 49.30 -4.90 -62.67
C GLY A 66 50.74 -5.03 -62.16
N ASN A 67 51.45 -3.92 -62.06
CA ASN A 67 52.81 -3.87 -61.49
C ASN A 67 52.77 -4.11 -59.96
N ASP A 68 53.71 -4.86 -59.38
CA ASP A 68 53.68 -5.19 -57.94
C ASP A 68 52.37 -5.88 -57.47
N ALA A 69 51.64 -6.52 -58.39
CA ALA A 69 50.37 -7.18 -58.10
C ALA A 69 50.55 -8.64 -57.65
N ILE A 70 49.63 -9.15 -56.84
CA ILE A 70 49.55 -10.53 -56.35
C ILE A 70 48.19 -11.11 -56.75
N ALA A 71 48.16 -12.25 -57.43
CA ALA A 71 46.96 -13.01 -57.74
C ALA A 71 47.11 -14.48 -57.26
N MET A 72 46.34 -14.88 -56.27
CA MET A 72 46.36 -16.21 -55.66
C MET A 72 44.94 -16.82 -55.70
N GLY A 73 44.78 -18.06 -56.16
CA GLY A 73 43.49 -18.70 -56.44
C GLY A 73 43.22 -18.88 -57.95
N SER A 74 42.51 -19.94 -58.32
CA SER A 74 42.17 -20.21 -59.73
C SER A 74 41.31 -19.08 -60.31
N LEU A 75 41.64 -18.59 -61.50
CA LEU A 75 40.98 -17.48 -62.22
C LEU A 75 41.01 -16.11 -61.50
N ALA A 76 41.86 -15.91 -60.48
CA ALA A 76 42.04 -14.63 -59.80
C ALA A 76 42.61 -13.54 -60.74
N LYS A 77 42.15 -12.28 -60.71
CA LYS A 77 42.58 -11.20 -61.61
C LYS A 77 42.98 -9.89 -60.89
N ALA A 78 44.27 -9.60 -60.83
CA ALA A 78 44.90 -8.38 -60.32
C ALA A 78 45.46 -7.53 -61.48
N ASN A 79 44.75 -6.48 -61.89
CA ASN A 79 44.98 -5.78 -63.16
C ASN A 79 45.65 -4.40 -63.05
N ALA A 80 45.82 -3.83 -61.84
CA ALA A 80 46.50 -2.56 -61.60
C ALA A 80 47.63 -2.66 -60.57
N ARG A 81 48.42 -1.58 -60.46
CA ARG A 81 49.63 -1.55 -59.65
C ARG A 81 49.31 -1.70 -58.15
N TYR A 82 49.96 -2.62 -57.43
CA TYR A 82 49.72 -2.98 -56.01
C TYR A 82 48.42 -3.74 -55.70
N ASP A 83 47.74 -4.29 -56.71
CA ASP A 83 46.58 -5.15 -56.46
C ASP A 83 46.99 -6.44 -55.74
N ILE A 84 46.33 -6.80 -54.64
CA ILE A 84 46.42 -8.11 -53.99
C ILE A 84 45.07 -8.80 -54.11
N THR A 85 45.00 -9.87 -54.91
CA THR A 85 43.81 -10.67 -55.19
C THR A 85 44.02 -12.09 -54.71
N ILE A 86 43.23 -12.56 -53.73
CA ILE A 86 43.34 -13.90 -53.14
C ILE A 86 41.95 -14.57 -53.10
N GLY A 87 41.71 -15.59 -53.92
CA GLY A 87 40.45 -16.35 -53.99
C GLY A 87 40.13 -16.89 -55.39
N HIS A 88 39.24 -17.89 -55.50
CA HIS A 88 38.77 -18.41 -56.80
C HIS A 88 37.89 -17.36 -57.52
N GLN A 89 38.20 -17.03 -58.77
CA GLN A 89 37.51 -16.02 -59.61
C GLN A 89 37.41 -14.62 -58.99
N ALA A 90 38.22 -14.30 -57.98
CA ALA A 90 38.33 -12.95 -57.43
C ALA A 90 38.90 -12.00 -58.48
N GLY A 91 38.41 -10.76 -58.59
CA GLY A 91 38.89 -9.87 -59.65
C GLY A 91 38.67 -8.39 -59.37
N ALA A 92 39.65 -7.56 -59.73
CA ALA A 92 39.47 -6.12 -59.80
C ALA A 92 38.69 -5.75 -61.08
N LEU A 93 37.53 -5.10 -60.94
CA LEU A 93 36.78 -4.59 -62.10
C LEU A 93 37.60 -3.48 -62.77
N SER A 94 37.70 -3.54 -64.09
CA SER A 94 38.53 -2.72 -64.96
C SER A 94 38.41 -1.21 -64.69
N GLY A 95 39.54 -0.50 -64.69
CA GLY A 95 39.59 0.95 -64.85
C GLY A 95 40.68 1.31 -65.86
N GLU A 96 40.31 1.81 -67.03
CA GLU A 96 41.26 2.36 -68.01
C GLU A 96 41.40 3.88 -67.83
N GLY A 97 42.50 4.28 -67.17
CA GLY A 97 43.28 5.49 -67.46
C GLY A 97 42.77 6.86 -66.94
N PRO A 98 43.55 7.95 -67.10
CA PRO A 98 44.68 8.06 -68.04
C PRO A 98 45.92 8.83 -67.51
N ASN A 99 47.11 8.26 -67.73
CA ASN A 99 48.43 8.93 -67.64
C ASN A 99 48.92 9.33 -66.21
N SER A 100 50.21 9.06 -65.95
CA SER A 100 51.00 9.45 -64.77
C SER A 100 50.72 8.80 -63.40
N GLY A 101 50.90 7.49 -63.27
CA GLY A 101 51.68 6.96 -62.14
C GLY A 101 51.04 6.77 -60.74
N ASN A 102 49.74 6.60 -60.57
CA ASN A 102 49.16 6.29 -59.24
C ASN A 102 48.61 4.85 -59.06
N SER A 103 48.84 4.35 -57.85
CA SER A 103 48.63 3.03 -57.26
C SER A 103 47.17 2.58 -57.15
N GLY A 104 46.88 1.33 -57.50
CA GLY A 104 45.69 0.60 -57.08
C GLY A 104 45.99 -0.21 -55.82
N GLU A 105 45.94 0.41 -54.64
CA GLU A 105 46.14 -0.27 -53.34
C GLU A 105 44.89 -1.07 -52.96
N ARG A 106 44.60 -2.14 -53.72
CA ARG A 106 43.37 -2.93 -53.57
C ARG A 106 43.70 -4.29 -52.95
N VAL A 107 42.97 -4.67 -51.91
CA VAL A 107 43.06 -6.00 -51.29
C VAL A 107 41.71 -6.70 -51.41
N THR A 108 41.67 -7.72 -52.25
CA THR A 108 40.49 -8.55 -52.54
C THR A 108 40.73 -9.93 -51.97
N ILE A 109 39.99 -10.34 -50.94
CA ILE A 109 40.17 -11.65 -50.29
C ILE A 109 38.84 -12.40 -50.26
N GLY A 110 38.67 -13.48 -51.02
CA GLY A 110 37.42 -14.27 -51.00
C GLY A 110 36.97 -14.76 -52.38
N SER A 111 36.05 -15.72 -52.42
CA SER A 111 35.55 -16.33 -53.65
C SER A 111 34.50 -15.44 -54.33
N HIS A 112 34.75 -15.02 -55.58
CA HIS A 112 33.93 -14.09 -56.38
C HIS A 112 33.90 -12.62 -55.92
N ALA A 113 34.83 -12.20 -55.06
CA ALA A 113 34.95 -10.80 -54.63
C ALA A 113 35.32 -9.88 -55.82
N THR A 114 34.52 -8.82 -56.03
CA THR A 114 34.72 -7.81 -57.10
C THR A 114 34.65 -6.40 -56.53
N VAL A 115 35.71 -5.60 -56.69
CA VAL A 115 35.77 -4.21 -56.21
C VAL A 115 35.43 -3.23 -57.34
N GLY A 116 34.34 -2.47 -57.17
CA GLY A 116 33.80 -1.53 -58.16
C GLY A 116 34.02 -0.03 -57.92
N SER A 117 34.96 0.38 -57.07
CA SER A 117 35.38 1.79 -56.93
C SER A 117 36.71 1.88 -56.19
N ASN A 118 37.45 2.97 -56.42
CA ASN A 118 38.78 3.19 -55.89
C ASN A 118 38.76 3.34 -54.36
N GLN A 119 39.61 2.55 -53.69
CA GLN A 119 39.93 2.53 -52.24
C GLN A 119 38.98 1.76 -51.29
N ALA A 120 38.71 0.47 -51.55
CA ALA A 120 38.12 -0.40 -50.52
C ALA A 120 38.68 -1.84 -50.55
N ILE A 121 38.96 -2.38 -49.35
CA ILE A 121 39.21 -3.81 -49.09
C ILE A 121 37.85 -4.51 -49.07
N ARG A 122 37.65 -5.53 -49.93
CA ARG A 122 36.45 -6.38 -49.89
C ARG A 122 36.81 -7.82 -49.57
N VAL A 123 36.00 -8.43 -48.71
CA VAL A 123 36.02 -9.85 -48.40
C VAL A 123 34.65 -10.45 -48.67
N ASP A 124 34.47 -11.10 -49.81
CA ASP A 124 33.19 -11.73 -50.20
C ASP A 124 33.33 -13.24 -50.46
N ALA A 125 32.31 -13.97 -50.02
CA ALA A 125 32.03 -15.35 -50.43
C ALA A 125 30.63 -15.41 -51.07
N GLY A 126 30.60 -15.60 -52.40
CA GLY A 126 29.45 -16.14 -53.14
C GLY A 126 28.44 -15.14 -53.73
N GLY A 127 28.32 -15.15 -55.07
CA GLY A 127 27.14 -14.64 -55.79
C GLY A 127 27.41 -13.58 -56.87
N SER A 128 27.06 -13.91 -58.12
CA SER A 128 27.23 -13.10 -59.34
C SER A 128 26.47 -11.76 -59.32
N LEU A 129 27.09 -10.67 -59.80
CA LEU A 129 26.44 -9.37 -59.98
C LEU A 129 26.37 -8.97 -61.46
N GLY A 130 25.13 -8.90 -61.97
CA GLY A 130 24.79 -8.02 -63.08
C GLY A 130 24.76 -6.56 -62.61
N THR A 131 25.21 -5.66 -63.48
CA THR A 131 25.30 -4.23 -63.29
C THR A 131 23.97 -3.61 -62.84
N VAL A 132 23.89 -3.05 -61.64
CA VAL A 132 22.82 -2.12 -61.26
C VAL A 132 23.40 -0.71 -61.21
N ASN A 133 22.92 0.14 -62.12
CA ASN A 133 23.29 1.55 -62.20
C ASN A 133 22.42 2.34 -61.21
N LEU A 134 22.85 2.46 -59.94
CA LEU A 134 22.31 3.45 -59.00
C LEU A 134 23.28 4.64 -58.96
N ALA A 135 22.77 5.86 -58.99
CA ALA A 135 23.56 7.07 -58.76
C ALA A 135 24.36 6.91 -57.45
N VAL A 136 25.67 6.72 -57.60
CA VAL A 136 26.58 6.42 -56.50
C VAL A 136 26.69 7.67 -55.62
N LYS A 137 26.03 7.67 -54.45
CA LYS A 137 26.45 8.55 -53.35
C LYS A 137 27.92 8.24 -53.11
N SER A 138 28.80 9.22 -53.24
CA SER A 138 30.22 9.07 -52.89
C SER A 138 30.31 8.77 -51.39
N VAL A 139 30.39 7.48 -51.04
CA VAL A 139 30.69 7.01 -49.69
C VAL A 139 32.21 6.96 -49.57
N GLY A 140 32.78 7.64 -48.56
CA GLY A 140 34.21 7.84 -48.42
C GLY A 140 34.95 6.63 -47.87
N GLN A 141 34.38 5.97 -46.85
CA GLN A 141 35.02 4.87 -46.11
C GLN A 141 33.97 3.86 -45.64
N SER A 142 33.79 2.69 -46.26
CA SER A 142 32.88 1.67 -45.71
C SER A 142 33.47 0.26 -45.77
N VAL A 143 33.06 -0.58 -44.82
CA VAL A 143 33.54 -1.96 -44.67
C VAL A 143 32.35 -2.91 -44.64
N ALA A 144 32.32 -3.85 -45.58
CA ALA A 144 31.36 -4.94 -45.62
C ALA A 144 32.11 -6.28 -45.64
N ILE A 145 31.83 -7.16 -44.67
CA ILE A 145 32.46 -8.47 -44.52
C ILE A 145 31.38 -9.52 -44.24
N GLY A 146 31.05 -10.35 -45.22
CA GLY A 146 30.02 -11.37 -45.03
C GLY A 146 29.63 -12.05 -46.34
N SER A 147 28.74 -13.03 -46.24
CA SER A 147 28.15 -13.71 -47.39
C SER A 147 26.67 -13.36 -47.53
N GLY A 148 26.04 -14.00 -48.50
CA GLY A 148 24.61 -13.92 -48.74
C GLY A 148 24.00 -15.29 -48.95
N THR A 149 22.80 -15.53 -48.44
CA THR A 149 22.07 -16.78 -48.71
C THR A 149 21.33 -16.70 -50.05
N GLY A 150 21.97 -17.17 -51.12
CA GLY A 150 21.35 -17.30 -52.46
C GLY A 150 21.79 -16.23 -53.48
N ALA A 151 21.18 -16.26 -54.68
CA ALA A 151 21.55 -15.39 -55.80
C ALA A 151 20.86 -14.02 -55.79
N LEU A 152 19.90 -13.81 -54.88
CA LEU A 152 19.07 -12.61 -54.86
C LEU A 152 19.80 -11.43 -54.20
N PRO A 153 19.73 -10.22 -54.78
CA PRO A 153 20.38 -9.03 -54.23
C PRO A 153 20.02 -8.66 -52.80
N GLU A 154 18.82 -9.02 -52.38
CA GLU A 154 18.37 -8.75 -51.02
C GLU A 154 19.10 -9.60 -49.97
N ASN A 155 19.67 -10.76 -50.30
CA ASN A 155 20.32 -11.62 -49.32
C ASN A 155 21.83 -11.39 -49.34
N ARG A 156 22.30 -10.16 -49.08
CA ARG A 156 23.74 -9.84 -49.03
C ARG A 156 24.05 -8.86 -47.91
N THR A 157 25.32 -8.82 -47.55
CA THR A 157 25.90 -7.86 -46.61
C THR A 157 26.13 -6.52 -47.28
N TYR A 158 25.61 -5.43 -46.71
CA TYR A 158 25.73 -4.08 -47.26
C TYR A 158 26.14 -3.04 -46.22
N ALA A 159 27.12 -2.23 -46.58
CA ALA A 159 27.51 -1.01 -45.87
C ALA A 159 27.30 0.19 -46.81
N TYR A 160 26.12 0.83 -46.72
CA TYR A 160 25.68 1.91 -47.61
C TYR A 160 26.03 3.30 -47.11
N GLY A 161 26.22 3.48 -45.81
CA GLY A 161 26.57 4.78 -45.26
C GLY A 161 28.03 5.13 -45.50
N ASP A 162 28.35 6.42 -45.48
CA ASP A 162 29.72 6.86 -45.30
C ASP A 162 30.22 6.46 -43.90
N GLN A 163 31.47 6.03 -43.73
CA GLN A 163 32.02 5.54 -42.46
C GLN A 163 31.23 4.38 -41.84
N SER A 164 30.58 3.54 -42.66
CA SER A 164 29.74 2.44 -42.17
C SER A 164 30.45 1.08 -42.13
N LEU A 165 30.02 0.22 -41.21
CA LEU A 165 30.55 -1.13 -40.98
C LEU A 165 29.42 -2.15 -40.97
N ALA A 166 29.46 -3.13 -41.88
CA ALA A 166 28.56 -4.28 -41.91
C ALA A 166 29.36 -5.60 -41.83
N ILE A 167 29.08 -6.45 -40.84
CA ILE A 167 29.76 -7.75 -40.65
C ILE A 167 28.75 -8.88 -40.41
N GLY A 168 28.91 -9.99 -41.13
CA GLY A 168 28.11 -11.22 -41.02
C GLY A 168 27.08 -11.35 -42.13
N SER A 169 26.53 -12.56 -42.34
CA SER A 169 25.60 -12.84 -43.45
C SER A 169 24.35 -11.98 -43.36
N ASP A 170 23.88 -11.43 -44.48
CA ASP A 170 22.59 -10.74 -44.55
C ASP A 170 22.46 -9.54 -43.58
N THR A 171 23.55 -8.77 -43.42
CA THR A 171 23.60 -7.58 -42.55
C THR A 171 23.56 -6.25 -43.33
N LEU A 172 23.03 -5.18 -42.72
CA LEU A 172 22.75 -3.90 -43.38
C LEU A 172 23.11 -2.69 -42.53
N ALA A 173 24.25 -2.06 -42.80
CA ALA A 173 24.58 -0.74 -42.27
C ALA A 173 24.09 0.34 -43.24
N TYR A 174 22.88 0.85 -43.04
CA TYR A 174 22.20 1.78 -43.97
C TYR A 174 22.65 3.23 -43.79
N GLY A 175 22.82 3.67 -42.55
CA GLY A 175 23.14 5.06 -42.23
C GLY A 175 24.62 5.39 -42.29
N ASP A 176 24.94 6.67 -42.44
CA ASP A 176 26.30 7.18 -42.29
C ASP A 176 26.77 6.97 -40.83
N SER A 177 28.05 6.63 -40.62
CA SER A 177 28.66 6.27 -39.34
C SER A 177 27.97 5.12 -38.60
N SER A 178 27.31 4.20 -39.32
CA SER A 178 26.55 3.11 -38.72
C SER A 178 27.33 1.81 -38.62
N VAL A 179 26.99 0.99 -37.62
CA VAL A 179 27.61 -0.32 -37.38
C VAL A 179 26.52 -1.39 -37.31
N ALA A 180 26.59 -2.42 -38.16
CA ALA A 180 25.72 -3.59 -38.14
C ALA A 180 26.56 -4.87 -38.10
N ILE A 181 26.46 -5.67 -37.05
CA ILE A 181 27.23 -6.92 -36.88
C ILE A 181 26.29 -8.04 -36.45
N GLY A 182 26.13 -9.08 -37.25
CA GLY A 182 25.24 -10.20 -36.91
C GLY A 182 24.81 -11.05 -38.09
N GLY A 183 23.50 -11.24 -38.22
CA GLY A 183 22.86 -11.94 -39.33
C GLY A 183 21.36 -12.05 -39.14
N ASP A 184 20.71 -12.98 -39.82
CA ASP A 184 19.26 -13.18 -39.82
C ASP A 184 18.82 -14.58 -39.33
N ASP A 185 19.73 -15.56 -39.35
CA ASP A 185 19.55 -16.95 -38.90
C ASP A 185 19.39 -17.10 -37.37
N LEU A 186 18.19 -16.84 -36.84
CA LEU A 186 17.85 -17.15 -35.44
C LEU A 186 17.18 -18.53 -35.26
N ASP A 187 16.73 -19.14 -36.35
CA ASP A 187 16.02 -20.42 -36.42
C ASP A 187 16.85 -21.59 -35.85
N LYS A 188 18.07 -21.79 -36.35
CA LYS A 188 18.99 -22.87 -35.93
C LYS A 188 19.44 -22.70 -34.49
N ALA A 189 19.70 -21.46 -34.06
CA ALA A 189 20.05 -21.14 -32.69
C ALA A 189 18.87 -21.42 -31.74
N GLY A 190 17.65 -21.02 -32.14
CA GLY A 190 16.43 -21.25 -31.39
C GLY A 190 16.07 -22.73 -31.19
N ALA A 191 16.47 -23.60 -32.13
CA ALA A 191 16.23 -25.04 -32.07
C ALA A 191 17.20 -25.81 -31.16
N GLN A 192 18.32 -25.21 -30.74
CA GLN A 192 19.31 -25.87 -29.89
C GLN A 192 18.72 -26.23 -28.53
N ARG A 193 19.11 -27.41 -27.99
CA ARG A 193 18.66 -27.87 -26.68
C ARG A 193 19.53 -27.31 -25.56
N ILE A 194 18.90 -26.80 -24.51
CA ILE A 194 19.55 -26.28 -23.32
C ILE A 194 18.80 -26.68 -22.05
N SER A 195 19.44 -26.49 -20.90
CA SER A 195 18.79 -26.58 -19.59
C SER A 195 18.66 -25.19 -18.99
N TYR A 196 17.50 -24.87 -18.44
CA TYR A 196 17.22 -23.58 -17.78
C TYR A 196 16.35 -23.78 -16.53
N THR A 197 16.24 -22.75 -15.70
CA THR A 197 15.37 -22.76 -14.52
C THR A 197 14.00 -22.24 -14.91
N ASP A 198 12.96 -23.03 -14.66
CA ASP A 198 11.58 -22.60 -14.83
C ASP A 198 11.22 -21.57 -13.73
N PRO A 199 10.84 -20.33 -14.09
CA PRO A 199 10.53 -19.29 -13.12
C PRO A 199 9.25 -19.56 -12.32
N THR A 200 8.39 -20.48 -12.75
CA THR A 200 7.12 -20.77 -12.08
C THR A 200 7.29 -21.68 -10.85
N ASN A 201 8.30 -22.54 -10.86
CA ASN A 201 8.50 -23.57 -9.83
C ASN A 201 9.96 -23.70 -9.36
N GLY A 202 10.92 -23.01 -9.99
CA GLY A 202 12.33 -23.02 -9.62
C GLY A 202 13.11 -24.27 -10.03
N ASN A 203 12.48 -25.23 -10.72
CA ASN A 203 13.14 -26.47 -11.13
C ASN A 203 13.98 -26.28 -12.40
N ARG A 204 15.03 -27.10 -12.53
CA ARG A 204 15.79 -27.19 -13.77
C ARG A 204 14.99 -28.02 -14.79
N VAL A 205 14.74 -27.45 -15.96
CA VAL A 205 14.03 -28.09 -17.07
C VAL A 205 14.92 -28.14 -18.31
N ASN A 206 14.69 -29.12 -19.19
CA ASN A 206 15.34 -29.23 -20.49
C ASN A 206 14.35 -28.79 -21.57
N GLY A 207 14.78 -27.89 -22.44
CA GLY A 207 13.99 -27.41 -23.57
C GLY A 207 14.88 -26.89 -24.69
N THR A 208 14.29 -26.21 -25.66
CA THR A 208 15.04 -25.48 -26.68
C THR A 208 15.39 -24.07 -26.21
N VAL A 209 16.34 -23.41 -26.86
CA VAL A 209 16.65 -21.98 -26.65
C VAL A 209 15.39 -21.14 -26.83
N ARG A 210 14.57 -21.45 -27.85
CA ARG A 210 13.29 -20.78 -28.13
C ARG A 210 12.32 -20.93 -26.96
N GLN A 211 12.17 -22.14 -26.42
CA GLN A 211 11.31 -22.41 -25.25
C GLN A 211 11.81 -21.68 -24.00
N ALA A 212 13.11 -21.76 -23.72
CA ALA A 212 13.71 -21.08 -22.58
C ALA A 212 13.48 -19.57 -22.63
N TYR A 213 13.71 -18.96 -23.79
CA TYR A 213 13.49 -17.54 -23.99
C TYR A 213 12.03 -17.13 -23.74
N GLN A 214 11.09 -17.90 -24.30
CA GLN A 214 9.66 -17.65 -24.08
C GLN A 214 9.27 -17.79 -22.62
N THR A 215 9.74 -18.84 -21.94
CA THR A 215 9.45 -19.05 -20.52
C THR A 215 10.07 -17.98 -19.63
N LEU A 216 11.28 -17.50 -19.94
CA LEU A 216 12.03 -16.55 -19.08
C LEU A 216 11.65 -15.08 -19.31
N THR A 217 11.07 -14.75 -20.47
CA THR A 217 10.85 -13.35 -20.87
C THR A 217 9.44 -13.03 -21.34
N GLY A 218 8.62 -14.05 -21.64
CA GLY A 218 7.31 -13.90 -22.24
C GLY A 218 7.33 -13.54 -23.73
N ASP A 219 8.49 -13.20 -24.30
CA ASP A 219 8.63 -12.89 -25.72
C ASP A 219 8.94 -14.16 -26.53
N THR A 220 8.52 -14.20 -27.78
CA THR A 220 8.73 -15.36 -28.66
C THR A 220 9.85 -15.10 -29.64
N MET A 221 10.81 -16.03 -29.76
CA MET A 221 11.58 -16.13 -30.99
C MET A 221 10.68 -16.86 -31.98
N GLN A 222 10.33 -16.25 -33.11
CA GLN A 222 9.54 -16.91 -34.14
C GLN A 222 10.43 -17.79 -35.02
N ASP A 223 9.88 -18.90 -35.51
CA ASP A 223 10.57 -19.80 -36.42
C ASP A 223 10.30 -19.38 -37.87
N GLY A 224 11.29 -19.50 -38.76
CA GLY A 224 11.16 -19.11 -40.16
C GLY A 224 11.05 -17.60 -40.42
N VAL A 225 11.44 -16.76 -39.45
CA VAL A 225 11.53 -15.30 -39.62
C VAL A 225 12.99 -14.89 -39.79
N TYR A 226 13.30 -14.27 -40.93
CA TYR A 226 14.65 -13.86 -41.32
C TYR A 226 14.70 -12.33 -41.46
N ILE A 227 15.04 -11.67 -40.35
CA ILE A 227 15.19 -10.22 -40.29
C ILE A 227 16.68 -9.89 -40.29
N LYS A 228 17.10 -8.97 -41.15
CA LYS A 228 18.50 -8.57 -41.19
C LYS A 228 18.91 -7.85 -39.92
N THR A 229 20.16 -8.03 -39.53
CA THR A 229 20.78 -7.09 -38.59
C THR A 229 20.97 -5.76 -39.32
N ALA A 230 20.34 -4.68 -38.85
CA ALA A 230 20.30 -3.42 -39.58
C ALA A 230 20.51 -2.18 -38.69
N SER A 231 21.19 -1.17 -39.21
CA SER A 231 21.46 0.10 -38.48
C SER A 231 21.20 1.31 -39.36
N LYS A 232 20.59 2.36 -38.79
CA LYS A 232 20.39 3.66 -39.46
C LYS A 232 21.47 4.69 -39.05
N GLN A 233 21.22 5.99 -39.22
CA GLN A 233 22.24 7.05 -39.12
C GLN A 233 22.90 7.04 -37.74
N ALA A 234 24.24 6.93 -37.68
CA ALA A 234 25.00 6.81 -36.45
C ALA A 234 24.47 5.75 -35.46
N GLY A 235 23.77 4.72 -35.98
CA GLY A 235 23.19 3.64 -35.21
C GLY A 235 24.13 2.45 -35.06
N VAL A 236 23.97 1.71 -33.97
CA VAL A 236 24.74 0.49 -33.68
C VAL A 236 23.79 -0.68 -33.46
N SER A 237 23.93 -1.72 -34.28
CA SER A 237 23.20 -2.99 -34.14
C SER A 237 24.20 -4.14 -34.08
N VAL A 238 24.17 -4.88 -32.99
CA VAL A 238 25.07 -6.03 -32.77
C VAL A 238 24.26 -7.21 -32.26
N GLY A 239 24.24 -8.30 -33.03
CA GLY A 239 23.48 -9.52 -32.74
C GLY A 239 22.51 -9.87 -33.88
N ILE A 240 22.15 -11.15 -33.97
CA ILE A 240 21.25 -11.70 -35.00
C ILE A 240 19.90 -10.98 -34.95
N GLN A 241 19.38 -10.47 -36.08
CA GLN A 241 18.12 -9.71 -36.16
C GLN A 241 18.10 -8.41 -35.32
N ALA A 242 19.25 -7.86 -34.92
CA ALA A 242 19.29 -6.60 -34.17
C ALA A 242 19.01 -5.39 -35.09
N GLN A 243 18.16 -4.47 -34.65
CA GLN A 243 17.75 -3.32 -35.46
C GLN A 243 17.84 -2.01 -34.66
N SER A 244 18.56 -1.02 -35.19
CA SER A 244 18.66 0.31 -34.58
C SER A 244 18.18 1.40 -35.53
N GLY A 245 17.41 2.35 -34.97
CA GLY A 245 17.04 3.61 -35.60
C GLY A 245 18.20 4.60 -35.63
N ASP A 246 17.91 5.85 -35.99
CA ASP A 246 18.92 6.90 -36.01
C ASP A 246 19.42 7.18 -34.59
N LEU A 247 20.74 7.24 -34.36
CA LEU A 247 21.36 7.38 -33.04
C LEU A 247 21.01 6.24 -32.05
N GLY A 248 20.42 5.15 -32.53
CA GLY A 248 19.97 4.04 -31.69
C GLY A 248 21.07 3.01 -31.39
N VAL A 249 20.96 2.32 -30.26
CA VAL A 249 21.85 1.21 -29.88
C VAL A 249 21.02 -0.04 -29.63
N ALA A 250 21.22 -1.08 -30.45
CA ALA A 250 20.59 -2.39 -30.32
C ALA A 250 21.66 -3.46 -30.14
N LEU A 251 21.80 -4.00 -28.92
CA LEU A 251 22.79 -5.03 -28.60
C LEU A 251 22.09 -6.30 -28.09
N GLY A 252 22.23 -7.39 -28.83
CA GLY A 252 21.65 -8.70 -28.54
C GLY A 252 20.74 -9.18 -29.67
N ALA A 253 20.54 -10.50 -29.75
CA ALA A 253 19.72 -11.07 -30.82
C ALA A 253 18.28 -10.55 -30.74
N LYS A 254 17.66 -10.18 -31.86
CA LYS A 254 16.30 -9.62 -31.96
C LYS A 254 16.11 -8.30 -31.19
N SER A 255 17.18 -7.65 -30.74
CA SER A 255 17.06 -6.35 -30.06
C SER A 255 16.57 -5.28 -31.04
N THR A 256 15.77 -4.32 -30.57
CA THR A 256 15.24 -3.25 -31.42
C THR A 256 15.27 -1.92 -30.68
N ALA A 257 15.88 -0.91 -31.29
CA ALA A 257 15.97 0.45 -30.80
C ALA A 257 15.38 1.42 -31.84
N SER A 258 14.45 2.30 -31.44
CA SER A 258 14.02 3.50 -32.18
C SER A 258 15.10 4.60 -32.19
N THR A 259 14.73 5.82 -32.57
CA THR A 259 15.62 6.98 -32.61
C THR A 259 16.18 7.35 -31.23
N ALA A 260 17.49 7.57 -31.12
CA ALA A 260 18.18 7.95 -29.89
C ALA A 260 17.89 7.03 -28.69
N SER A 261 17.49 5.79 -28.94
CA SER A 261 17.04 4.84 -27.92
C SER A 261 18.06 3.71 -27.73
N THR A 262 18.00 3.02 -26.60
CA THR A 262 18.95 1.95 -26.26
C THR A 262 18.22 0.66 -25.88
N ALA A 263 18.49 -0.42 -26.59
CA ALA A 263 18.00 -1.76 -26.32
C ALA A 263 19.17 -2.73 -26.13
N ILE A 264 19.37 -3.22 -24.91
CA ILE A 264 20.46 -4.14 -24.56
C ILE A 264 19.88 -5.42 -23.98
N GLY A 265 20.08 -6.54 -24.68
CA GLY A 265 19.61 -7.87 -24.32
C GLY A 265 18.82 -8.53 -25.45
N THR A 266 18.79 -9.86 -25.45
CA THR A 266 18.06 -10.63 -26.46
C THR A 266 16.56 -10.27 -26.47
N GLY A 267 16.08 -9.75 -27.59
CA GLY A 267 14.73 -9.22 -27.80
C GLY A 267 14.34 -8.04 -26.91
N ALA A 268 15.31 -7.32 -26.33
CA ALA A 268 15.03 -6.01 -25.75
C ALA A 268 14.44 -5.08 -26.82
N SER A 269 13.41 -4.31 -26.49
CA SER A 269 12.71 -3.42 -27.44
C SER A 269 12.50 -2.03 -26.83
N ALA A 270 13.33 -1.09 -27.25
CA ALA A 270 13.19 0.34 -27.03
C ALA A 270 12.43 0.96 -28.21
N ASN A 271 11.10 0.85 -28.25
CA ASN A 271 10.28 1.20 -29.43
C ASN A 271 9.70 2.61 -29.40
N LYS A 272 10.17 3.46 -28.48
CA LYS A 272 9.91 4.89 -28.43
C LYS A 272 11.24 5.62 -28.58
N ASP A 273 11.20 6.83 -29.13
CA ASP A 273 12.40 7.66 -29.22
C ASP A 273 12.91 8.02 -27.82
N ASN A 274 14.23 8.08 -27.63
CA ASN A 274 14.90 8.33 -26.34
C ASN A 274 14.73 7.25 -25.25
N ALA A 275 14.01 6.16 -25.52
CA ALA A 275 13.73 5.13 -24.50
C ALA A 275 14.89 4.16 -24.25
N ILE A 276 14.90 3.54 -23.06
CA ILE A 276 15.88 2.51 -22.70
C ILE A 276 15.18 1.22 -22.33
N ALA A 277 15.57 0.11 -22.95
CA ALA A 277 15.16 -1.25 -22.61
C ALA A 277 16.40 -2.09 -22.25
N LEU A 278 16.49 -2.54 -21.00
CA LEU A 278 17.66 -3.25 -20.47
C LEU A 278 17.29 -4.65 -19.99
N GLY A 279 17.96 -5.67 -20.53
CA GLY A 279 17.75 -7.08 -20.23
C GLY A 279 16.95 -7.82 -21.30
N ALA A 280 17.07 -9.16 -21.30
CA ALA A 280 16.38 -10.01 -22.27
C ALA A 280 14.85 -9.83 -22.18
N GLY A 281 14.23 -9.55 -23.32
CA GLY A 281 12.79 -9.35 -23.48
C GLY A 281 12.22 -8.08 -22.85
N SER A 282 13.04 -7.16 -22.33
CA SER A 282 12.55 -5.90 -21.76
C SER A 282 11.88 -5.02 -22.84
N LYS A 283 10.74 -4.39 -22.54
CA LYS A 283 9.94 -3.62 -23.51
C LYS A 283 9.55 -2.24 -22.99
N THR A 284 9.47 -1.26 -23.89
CA THR A 284 9.00 0.12 -23.63
C THR A 284 7.66 0.40 -24.33
N ASN A 285 6.80 -0.62 -24.39
CA ASN A 285 5.56 -0.58 -25.16
C ASN A 285 4.57 0.49 -24.68
N THR A 286 4.56 0.77 -23.38
CA THR A 286 3.78 1.83 -22.74
C THR A 286 4.48 3.17 -22.89
N ASN A 287 3.74 4.27 -22.81
CA ASN A 287 4.33 5.60 -22.82
C ASN A 287 4.81 5.97 -21.41
N ALA A 288 5.92 6.69 -21.30
CA ALA A 288 6.21 7.46 -20.08
C ALA A 288 5.08 8.48 -19.86
N THR A 289 4.71 8.70 -18.59
CA THR A 289 3.61 9.58 -18.24
C THR A 289 4.06 10.61 -17.22
N GLN A 290 3.57 11.84 -17.37
CA GLN A 290 3.75 12.88 -16.37
C GLN A 290 2.85 12.57 -15.17
N VAL A 291 3.45 12.38 -14.00
CA VAL A 291 2.72 12.15 -12.75
C VAL A 291 2.95 13.32 -11.81
N THR A 292 1.93 14.16 -11.63
CA THR A 292 1.99 15.36 -10.78
C THR A 292 1.38 15.13 -9.40
N SER A 293 0.45 14.18 -9.29
CA SER A 293 -0.25 13.81 -8.06
C SER A 293 -0.83 12.40 -8.13
N ALA A 294 -1.12 11.82 -6.96
CA ALA A 294 -1.85 10.57 -6.78
C ALA A 294 -2.82 10.69 -5.60
N THR A 295 -4.02 10.12 -5.72
CA THR A 295 -5.02 10.10 -4.65
C THR A 295 -5.22 8.68 -4.16
N VAL A 296 -5.08 8.47 -2.85
CA VAL A 296 -5.24 7.17 -2.18
C VAL A 296 -6.07 7.37 -0.92
N GLY A 297 -7.19 6.64 -0.79
CA GLY A 297 -8.05 6.72 0.39
C GLY A 297 -8.60 8.12 0.69
N GLY A 298 -8.81 8.95 -0.35
CA GLY A 298 -9.25 10.34 -0.23
C GLY A 298 -8.14 11.35 0.08
N LEU A 299 -6.91 10.91 0.35
CA LEU A 299 -5.74 11.79 0.50
C LEU A 299 -5.06 11.97 -0.85
N THR A 300 -4.78 13.23 -1.20
CA THR A 300 -4.03 13.58 -2.43
C THR A 300 -2.60 13.92 -2.08
N TYR A 301 -1.67 13.17 -2.66
CA TYR A 301 -0.23 13.39 -2.63
C TYR A 301 0.16 14.07 -3.94
N GLY A 302 0.94 15.15 -3.91
CA GLY A 302 1.27 15.89 -5.13
C GLY A 302 2.54 16.71 -5.01
N ASN A 303 2.80 17.54 -6.02
CA ASN A 303 4.05 18.31 -6.17
C ASN A 303 5.29 17.41 -6.28
N PHE A 304 5.17 16.26 -6.94
CA PHE A 304 6.30 15.35 -7.14
C PHE A 304 7.39 16.00 -8.01
N ALA A 305 8.66 15.89 -7.64
CA ALA A 305 9.76 16.36 -8.46
C ALA A 305 9.92 15.52 -9.75
N GLY A 306 10.71 16.02 -10.71
CA GLY A 306 11.00 15.29 -11.96
C GLY A 306 9.82 15.19 -12.93
N ASN A 307 8.74 15.95 -12.73
CA ASN A 307 7.56 15.93 -13.60
C ASN A 307 7.62 16.92 -14.77
N SER A 308 8.68 17.73 -14.90
CA SER A 308 8.81 18.68 -16.01
C SER A 308 9.27 17.98 -17.29
N SER A 309 8.56 18.21 -18.41
CA SER A 309 8.97 17.78 -19.75
C SER A 309 9.18 16.27 -19.94
N VAL A 310 8.16 15.46 -19.64
CA VAL A 310 8.17 14.00 -19.88
C VAL A 310 7.73 13.70 -21.32
N ALA A 311 8.65 13.32 -22.19
CA ALA A 311 8.36 12.79 -23.51
C ALA A 311 7.92 11.31 -23.45
N VAL A 312 7.25 10.84 -24.50
CA VAL A 312 6.68 9.49 -24.61
C VAL A 312 7.68 8.36 -24.29
N GLY A 313 8.96 8.55 -24.63
CA GLY A 313 10.01 7.58 -24.42
C GLY A 313 10.90 7.82 -23.21
N ASP A 314 10.63 8.83 -22.36
CA ASP A 314 11.48 9.15 -21.20
C ASP A 314 11.28 8.14 -20.06
N GLN A 315 11.74 6.91 -20.29
CA GLN A 315 11.61 5.78 -19.39
C GLN A 315 12.75 4.78 -19.59
N VAL A 316 13.08 4.10 -18.49
CA VAL A 316 13.96 2.92 -18.49
C VAL A 316 13.12 1.72 -18.11
N SER A 317 13.01 0.75 -19.01
CA SER A 317 12.37 -0.53 -18.74
C SER A 317 13.40 -1.62 -18.49
N VAL A 318 13.27 -2.30 -17.35
CA VAL A 318 14.11 -3.46 -16.97
C VAL A 318 13.39 -4.79 -17.17
N GLY A 319 12.20 -4.79 -17.77
CA GLY A 319 11.39 -6.00 -17.94
C GLY A 319 10.20 -5.81 -18.88
N ASN A 320 9.24 -6.70 -18.77
CA ASN A 320 7.97 -6.67 -19.49
C ASN A 320 6.85 -7.06 -18.52
N THR A 321 5.60 -6.75 -18.86
CA THR A 321 4.45 -7.12 -18.02
C THR A 321 4.42 -8.63 -17.73
N GLY A 322 4.39 -9.01 -16.45
CA GLY A 322 4.47 -10.39 -15.96
C GLY A 322 5.89 -10.97 -15.90
N PHE A 323 6.89 -10.20 -16.32
CA PHE A 323 8.32 -10.55 -16.36
C PHE A 323 9.17 -9.38 -15.83
N GLU A 324 8.72 -8.79 -14.73
CA GLU A 324 9.39 -7.69 -14.04
C GLU A 324 10.68 -8.17 -13.37
N ARG A 325 11.64 -7.26 -13.23
CA ARG A 325 12.91 -7.53 -12.54
C ARG A 325 13.04 -6.69 -11.29
N GLN A 326 13.63 -7.28 -10.26
CA GLN A 326 14.07 -6.52 -9.09
C GLN A 326 15.36 -5.76 -9.43
N ILE A 327 15.42 -4.49 -9.03
CA ILE A 327 16.66 -3.71 -9.04
C ILE A 327 17.26 -3.83 -7.64
N LYS A 328 18.42 -4.48 -7.53
CA LYS A 328 19.10 -4.74 -6.25
C LYS A 328 20.24 -3.76 -6.03
N HIS A 329 20.65 -3.62 -4.76
CA HIS A 329 21.75 -2.75 -4.34
C HIS A 329 21.51 -1.25 -4.63
N VAL A 330 20.24 -0.84 -4.60
CA VAL A 330 19.86 0.57 -4.60
C VAL A 330 20.18 1.14 -3.21
N ALA A 331 21.15 2.05 -3.15
CA ALA A 331 21.46 2.80 -1.92
C ALA A 331 20.24 3.65 -1.50
N PRO A 332 20.12 4.04 -0.21
CA PRO A 332 19.04 4.94 0.21
C PRO A 332 19.10 6.26 -0.57
N GLY A 333 18.00 6.63 -1.23
CA GLY A 333 17.89 7.89 -1.96
C GLY A 333 17.63 9.08 -1.02
N GLU A 334 17.81 10.30 -1.51
CA GLU A 334 17.44 11.49 -0.75
C GLU A 334 15.91 11.54 -0.46
N ILE A 335 15.52 11.93 0.76
CA ILE A 335 14.11 12.16 1.15
C ILE A 335 13.89 13.67 1.32
N SER A 336 13.52 14.34 0.23
CA SER A 336 13.18 15.77 0.20
C SER A 336 12.14 16.06 -0.88
N ALA A 337 11.54 17.25 -0.87
CA ALA A 337 10.52 17.65 -1.85
C ALA A 337 11.06 17.76 -3.29
N ALA A 338 12.38 17.92 -3.46
CA ALA A 338 13.04 18.07 -4.76
C ALA A 338 13.70 16.78 -5.25
N SER A 339 13.73 15.72 -4.44
CA SER A 339 14.45 14.48 -4.74
C SER A 339 13.87 13.77 -5.97
N THR A 340 14.78 13.31 -6.84
CA THR A 340 14.49 12.42 -7.98
C THR A 340 15.20 11.08 -7.84
N ASP A 341 15.66 10.74 -6.63
CA ASP A 341 16.37 9.51 -6.35
C ASP A 341 15.41 8.32 -6.22
N ALA A 342 15.89 7.14 -6.61
CA ALA A 342 15.16 5.90 -6.34
C ALA A 342 15.15 5.62 -4.82
N ILE A 343 13.98 5.25 -4.30
CA ILE A 343 13.80 4.86 -2.90
C ILE A 343 13.97 3.34 -2.77
N ASN A 344 14.71 2.91 -1.75
CA ASN A 344 14.89 1.48 -1.47
C ASN A 344 13.97 0.97 -0.34
N GLY A 345 13.99 -0.35 -0.12
CA GLY A 345 13.12 -0.99 0.86
C GLY A 345 13.35 -0.60 2.33
N SER A 346 14.55 -0.17 2.73
CA SER A 346 14.80 0.23 4.13
C SER A 346 14.16 1.56 4.48
N GLN A 347 14.07 2.48 3.52
CA GLN A 347 13.38 3.76 3.67
C GLN A 347 11.87 3.56 3.78
N LEU A 348 11.27 2.72 2.92
CA LEU A 348 9.85 2.38 3.03
C LEU A 348 9.56 1.66 4.35
N TYR A 349 10.42 0.74 4.78
CA TYR A 349 10.31 0.07 6.07
C TYR A 349 10.33 1.05 7.25
N ALA A 350 11.19 2.09 7.22
CA ALA A 350 11.24 3.10 8.28
C ALA A 350 9.91 3.86 8.44
N THR A 351 9.26 4.20 7.32
CA THR A 351 7.91 4.79 7.31
C THR A 351 6.87 3.82 7.87
N GLN A 352 6.85 2.57 7.39
CA GLN A 352 5.89 1.55 7.86
C GLN A 352 6.06 1.25 9.36
N LYS A 353 7.30 1.23 9.86
CA LYS A 353 7.58 1.06 11.30
C LYS A 353 6.99 2.20 12.11
N THR A 354 7.18 3.45 11.65
CA THR A 354 6.60 4.62 12.32
C THR A 354 5.08 4.58 12.29
N LEU A 355 4.47 4.23 11.16
CA LEU A 355 3.01 4.09 11.04
C LEU A 355 2.46 2.98 11.97
N GLY A 356 3.13 1.84 12.04
CA GLY A 356 2.78 0.76 12.97
C GLY A 356 2.87 1.20 14.44
N ASN A 357 3.88 2.01 14.80
CA ASN A 357 3.97 2.60 16.13
C ASN A 357 2.79 3.53 16.42
N VAL A 358 2.41 4.40 15.48
CA VAL A 358 1.22 5.27 15.61
C VAL A 358 -0.05 4.44 15.82
N GLY A 359 -0.27 3.41 14.99
CA GLY A 359 -1.41 2.51 15.14
C GLY A 359 -1.47 1.86 16.51
N ASN A 360 -0.33 1.34 17.00
CA ASN A 360 -0.23 0.75 18.34
C ASN A 360 -0.49 1.77 19.45
N THR A 361 0.06 2.98 19.34
CA THR A 361 -0.18 4.07 20.30
C THR A 361 -1.67 4.41 20.36
N VAL A 362 -2.33 4.56 19.21
CA VAL A 362 -3.77 4.83 19.13
C VAL A 362 -4.57 3.70 19.77
N LYS A 363 -4.27 2.44 19.44
CA LYS A 363 -4.88 1.26 20.08
C LYS A 363 -4.75 1.30 21.61
N THR A 364 -3.56 1.60 22.13
CA THR A 364 -3.31 1.69 23.57
C THR A 364 -4.08 2.85 24.22
N ILE A 365 -4.12 4.02 23.58
CA ILE A 365 -4.85 5.19 24.09
C ILE A 365 -6.36 4.93 24.15
N LEU A 366 -6.91 4.28 23.13
CA LEU A 366 -8.33 3.91 23.08
C LEU A 366 -8.67 2.79 24.07
N GLY A 367 -7.73 1.87 24.31
CA GLY A 367 -7.84 0.80 25.31
C GLY A 367 -8.95 -0.21 25.01
N GLY A 368 -9.41 -0.91 26.05
CA GLY A 368 -10.50 -1.87 25.95
C GLY A 368 -10.24 -2.97 24.91
N ASN A 369 -11.18 -3.15 23.98
CA ASN A 369 -11.07 -4.11 22.89
C ASN A 369 -10.63 -3.48 21.56
N ALA A 370 -9.98 -2.31 21.59
CA ALA A 370 -9.39 -1.73 20.40
C ALA A 370 -8.42 -2.72 19.73
N ALA A 371 -8.57 -2.91 18.43
CA ALA A 371 -7.76 -3.81 17.63
C ALA A 371 -7.32 -3.11 16.34
N ILE A 372 -6.21 -3.57 15.78
CA ILE A 372 -5.74 -3.22 14.44
C ILE A 372 -5.98 -4.46 13.58
N ASP A 373 -6.73 -4.32 12.49
CA ASP A 373 -6.97 -5.43 11.56
C ASP A 373 -5.80 -5.60 10.56
N ALA A 374 -5.93 -6.55 9.63
CA ALA A 374 -4.88 -6.83 8.65
C ALA A 374 -4.64 -5.69 7.66
N ASP A 375 -5.64 -4.85 7.43
CA ASP A 375 -5.57 -3.69 6.53
C ASP A 375 -5.07 -2.43 7.25
N GLY A 376 -4.88 -2.50 8.58
CA GLY A 376 -4.41 -1.40 9.42
C GLY A 376 -5.52 -0.52 9.98
N ASN A 377 -6.80 -0.89 9.85
CA ASN A 377 -7.89 -0.13 10.45
C ASN A 377 -7.94 -0.34 11.96
N ILE A 378 -8.29 0.72 12.69
CA ILE A 378 -8.59 0.65 14.12
C ILE A 378 -10.06 0.29 14.30
N THR A 379 -10.32 -0.86 14.92
CA THR A 379 -11.68 -1.35 15.19
C THR A 379 -11.92 -1.45 16.69
N MET A 380 -13.16 -1.21 17.10
CA MET A 380 -13.63 -1.32 18.48
C MET A 380 -15.09 -1.80 18.44
N SER A 381 -15.57 -2.46 19.49
CA SER A 381 -16.99 -2.81 19.60
C SER A 381 -17.61 -2.55 20.96
N ASN A 382 -16.81 -2.15 21.95
CA ASN A 382 -17.29 -1.92 23.30
C ASN A 382 -16.45 -0.87 24.04
N ILE A 383 -16.37 0.34 23.51
CA ILE A 383 -15.56 1.41 24.08
C ILE A 383 -16.08 1.74 25.48
N GLY A 384 -15.21 1.63 26.48
CA GLY A 384 -15.55 1.92 27.89
C GLY A 384 -16.66 1.03 28.48
N GLY A 385 -16.94 -0.13 27.88
CA GLY A 385 -18.03 -1.01 28.37
C GLY A 385 -19.43 -0.53 28.01
N THR A 386 -19.57 0.36 27.01
CA THR A 386 -20.85 0.98 26.61
C THR A 386 -21.65 0.20 25.56
N GLY A 387 -21.05 -0.84 24.96
CA GLY A 387 -21.60 -1.58 23.81
C GLY A 387 -21.47 -0.85 22.47
N GLN A 388 -20.75 0.28 22.42
CA GLN A 388 -20.62 1.11 21.23
C GLN A 388 -19.24 0.95 20.58
N ASN A 389 -19.20 1.11 19.25
CA ASN A 389 -18.01 0.99 18.41
C ASN A 389 -17.36 2.34 18.04
N THR A 390 -18.03 3.47 18.31
CA THR A 390 -17.47 4.81 18.10
C THR A 390 -17.33 5.58 19.43
N ILE A 391 -16.33 6.47 19.50
CA ILE A 391 -16.11 7.32 20.68
C ILE A 391 -17.32 8.21 20.93
N HIS A 392 -17.92 8.73 19.86
CA HIS A 392 -19.09 9.61 19.95
C HIS A 392 -20.27 8.89 20.64
N ASP A 393 -20.61 7.69 20.17
CA ASP A 393 -21.74 6.93 20.72
C ASP A 393 -21.43 6.42 22.13
N ALA A 394 -20.18 6.03 22.41
CA ALA A 394 -19.77 5.62 23.75
C ALA A 394 -19.90 6.77 24.78
N ILE A 395 -19.50 7.99 24.41
CA ILE A 395 -19.67 9.17 25.25
C ILE A 395 -21.16 9.47 25.48
N GLN A 396 -21.99 9.32 24.45
CA GLN A 396 -23.44 9.47 24.59
C GLN A 396 -24.02 8.42 25.57
N ALA A 397 -23.62 7.15 25.43
CA ALA A 397 -24.08 6.07 26.31
C ALA A 397 -23.64 6.24 27.78
N ALA A 398 -22.48 6.85 28.05
CA ALA A 398 -22.05 7.13 29.41
C ALA A 398 -22.95 8.13 30.15
N LYS A 399 -23.71 8.97 29.42
CA LYS A 399 -24.62 10.00 29.94
C LYS A 399 -26.05 9.48 30.22
N THR A 400 -26.25 8.21 30.54
CA THR A 400 -27.60 7.66 30.85
C THR A 400 -27.69 6.89 32.17
N LYS A 401 -26.68 7.01 33.05
CA LYS A 401 -26.56 6.16 34.25
C LYS A 401 -27.33 6.63 35.49
N VAL A 402 -27.87 7.85 35.52
CA VAL A 402 -28.66 8.31 36.68
C VAL A 402 -30.14 8.04 36.41
N GLN A 403 -30.71 7.06 37.12
CA GLN A 403 -32.12 6.70 37.02
C GLN A 403 -32.70 6.52 38.42
N ALA A 404 -33.94 6.95 38.62
CA ALA A 404 -34.70 6.59 39.81
C ALA A 404 -35.09 5.11 39.70
N ALA A 405 -35.06 4.39 40.82
CA ALA A 405 -35.64 3.05 40.88
C ALA A 405 -37.16 3.12 40.65
N ASP A 406 -37.74 2.04 40.11
CA ASP A 406 -39.18 1.95 39.91
C ASP A 406 -39.92 2.20 41.25
N ASN A 407 -40.95 3.05 41.20
CA ASN A 407 -41.75 3.48 42.36
C ASN A 407 -40.95 4.19 43.47
N SER A 408 -39.74 4.70 43.18
CA SER A 408 -39.00 5.53 44.11
C SER A 408 -39.67 6.90 44.31
N PRO A 409 -39.67 7.47 45.53
CA PRO A 409 -40.02 8.87 45.72
C PRO A 409 -39.00 9.81 45.07
N VAL A 410 -37.85 9.32 44.63
CA VAL A 410 -36.83 10.11 43.94
C VAL A 410 -37.20 10.25 42.46
N THR A 411 -37.09 11.45 41.91
CA THR A 411 -37.21 11.70 40.46
C THR A 411 -35.86 12.12 39.90
N VAL A 412 -35.57 11.67 38.68
CA VAL A 412 -34.40 12.12 37.93
C VAL A 412 -34.89 12.72 36.62
N THR A 413 -34.49 13.96 36.35
CA THR A 413 -34.80 14.67 35.10
C THR A 413 -33.53 15.28 34.51
N GLY A 414 -33.63 15.73 33.26
CA GLY A 414 -32.50 16.28 32.51
C GLY A 414 -31.68 15.21 31.79
N THR A 415 -30.89 15.65 30.82
CA THR A 415 -30.13 14.79 29.88
C THR A 415 -28.66 14.60 30.27
N GLY A 416 -28.21 15.17 31.39
CA GLY A 416 -26.81 15.09 31.82
C GLY A 416 -25.85 15.91 30.94
N SER A 417 -26.36 16.92 30.24
CA SER A 417 -25.56 17.86 29.45
C SER A 417 -25.20 19.10 30.27
N SER A 418 -24.24 19.91 29.79
CA SER A 418 -23.89 21.17 30.47
C SER A 418 -25.06 22.16 30.51
N THR A 419 -25.94 22.12 29.52
CA THR A 419 -27.11 23.00 29.40
C THR A 419 -28.36 22.42 30.08
N ASP A 420 -28.35 21.12 30.38
CA ASP A 420 -29.44 20.39 31.01
C ASP A 420 -28.87 19.26 31.90
N PRO A 421 -28.30 19.63 33.07
CA PRO A 421 -27.66 18.67 33.98
C PRO A 421 -28.71 17.78 34.64
N TYR A 422 -28.28 16.62 35.16
CA TYR A 422 -29.18 15.79 35.95
C TYR A 422 -29.69 16.54 37.17
N LYS A 423 -31.02 16.54 37.34
CA LYS A 423 -31.70 17.08 38.51
C LYS A 423 -32.32 15.92 39.25
N VAL A 424 -31.86 15.68 40.47
CA VAL A 424 -32.42 14.68 41.38
C VAL A 424 -33.37 15.37 42.34
N GLY A 425 -34.65 15.06 42.23
CA GLY A 425 -35.72 15.56 43.10
C GLY A 425 -36.22 14.48 44.05
N VAL A 426 -36.90 14.89 45.10
CA VAL A 426 -37.63 14.00 46.02
C VAL A 426 -39.08 14.44 46.06
N ASN A 427 -39.98 13.53 45.73
CA ASN A 427 -41.41 13.73 45.80
C ASN A 427 -41.88 13.57 47.23
N THR A 428 -42.45 14.64 47.79
CA THR A 428 -42.98 14.64 49.14
C THR A 428 -44.51 14.60 49.16
N VAL A 429 -45.06 14.13 50.27
CA VAL A 429 -46.49 14.19 50.57
C VAL A 429 -46.69 14.88 51.92
N THR A 430 -47.68 15.77 51.97
CA THR A 430 -48.11 16.38 53.22
C THR A 430 -49.02 15.44 53.97
N LEU A 431 -48.71 15.20 55.24
CA LEU A 431 -49.56 14.44 56.14
C LEU A 431 -50.55 15.41 56.81
N THR A 432 -51.84 15.07 56.76
CA THR A 432 -52.90 15.90 57.34
C THR A 432 -53.63 15.16 58.44
N ALA A 433 -53.93 15.85 59.54
CA ALA A 433 -54.91 15.42 60.53
C ALA A 433 -56.05 16.47 60.52
N PRO A 434 -57.26 16.15 60.02
CA PRO A 434 -58.34 17.11 59.93
C PRO A 434 -58.70 17.69 61.30
N ALA A 435 -59.01 18.99 61.35
CA ALA A 435 -59.43 19.66 62.59
C ALA A 435 -60.92 19.46 62.91
N THR A 436 -61.74 19.12 61.91
CA THR A 436 -63.19 19.02 62.01
C THR A 436 -63.73 17.81 61.23
N GLY A 437 -64.98 17.42 61.48
CA GLY A 437 -65.63 16.27 60.84
C GLY A 437 -65.41 14.93 61.54
N THR A 438 -65.84 13.83 60.92
CA THR A 438 -65.81 12.47 61.47
C THR A 438 -64.38 11.99 61.73
N ASP A 439 -63.45 12.30 60.83
CA ASP A 439 -62.02 11.94 60.95
C ASP A 439 -61.17 12.98 61.71
N ALA A 440 -61.79 13.97 62.38
CA ALA A 440 -61.01 14.95 63.14
C ALA A 440 -60.06 14.29 64.15
N GLY A 441 -58.80 14.73 64.20
CA GLY A 441 -57.76 14.16 65.07
C GLY A 441 -57.07 12.89 64.54
N LYS A 442 -57.53 12.31 63.42
CA LYS A 442 -56.91 11.14 62.79
C LYS A 442 -56.00 11.57 61.63
N VAL A 443 -54.77 11.06 61.58
CA VAL A 443 -53.89 11.28 60.43
C VAL A 443 -54.43 10.53 59.22
N THR A 444 -54.60 11.25 58.10
CA THR A 444 -55.03 10.67 56.82
C THR A 444 -53.88 9.85 56.22
N VAL A 445 -54.16 8.59 55.90
CA VAL A 445 -53.19 7.71 55.23
C VAL A 445 -53.09 8.13 53.76
N PRO A 446 -51.90 8.47 53.25
CA PRO A 446 -51.71 8.73 51.81
C PRO A 446 -52.11 7.52 50.96
N THR A 447 -52.74 7.75 49.81
CA THR A 447 -53.22 6.68 48.92
C THR A 447 -52.81 6.93 47.46
N GLY A 448 -53.00 5.94 46.60
CA GLY A 448 -52.68 6.05 45.16
C GLY A 448 -51.21 6.44 44.93
N ALA A 449 -50.99 7.46 44.10
CA ALA A 449 -49.65 7.96 43.75
C ALA A 449 -48.88 8.59 44.94
N ASP A 450 -49.56 8.90 46.05
CA ASP A 450 -48.96 9.50 47.24
C ASP A 450 -48.52 8.45 48.28
N ALA A 451 -48.98 7.20 48.18
CA ALA A 451 -48.71 6.14 49.16
C ALA A 451 -47.20 5.83 49.32
N GLY A 452 -46.41 6.03 48.26
CA GLY A 452 -44.96 5.80 48.25
C GLY A 452 -44.10 7.06 48.43
N LYS A 453 -44.71 8.23 48.64
CA LYS A 453 -43.98 9.51 48.79
C LYS A 453 -43.43 9.67 50.21
N LEU A 454 -42.40 10.49 50.35
CA LEU A 454 -41.81 10.80 51.67
C LEU A 454 -42.55 11.97 52.33
N ALA A 455 -42.70 11.96 53.64
CA ALA A 455 -43.16 13.12 54.40
C ALA A 455 -41.95 13.92 54.91
N THR A 456 -42.06 15.25 54.96
CA THR A 456 -41.00 16.07 55.57
C THR A 456 -41.10 16.04 57.10
N ALA A 457 -40.02 16.43 57.79
CA ALA A 457 -40.05 16.59 59.24
C ALA A 457 -41.15 17.58 59.69
N GLY A 458 -41.40 18.62 58.89
CA GLY A 458 -42.49 19.56 59.10
C GLY A 458 -43.87 18.91 58.96
N ASP A 459 -44.09 18.11 57.91
CA ASP A 459 -45.35 17.39 57.71
C ASP A 459 -45.66 16.43 58.86
N ILE A 460 -44.64 15.68 59.32
CA ILE A 460 -44.78 14.74 60.44
C ILE A 460 -45.13 15.49 61.73
N ALA A 461 -44.38 16.56 62.06
CA ALA A 461 -44.65 17.36 63.25
C ALA A 461 -46.06 17.98 63.20
N ASN A 462 -46.46 18.52 62.05
CA ASN A 462 -47.80 19.09 61.86
C ASN A 462 -48.91 18.05 62.01
N ALA A 463 -48.74 16.85 61.45
CA ALA A 463 -49.69 15.76 61.60
C ALA A 463 -49.82 15.30 63.06
N ILE A 464 -48.69 15.16 63.77
CA ILE A 464 -48.68 14.80 65.20
C ILE A 464 -49.39 15.88 66.02
N ASN A 465 -48.99 17.14 65.87
CA ASN A 465 -49.53 18.28 66.65
C ASN A 465 -51.03 18.53 66.41
N ASN A 466 -51.57 18.09 65.26
CA ASN A 466 -53.00 18.18 64.97
C ASN A 466 -53.77 16.87 65.15
N SER A 467 -53.07 15.77 65.43
CA SER A 467 -53.69 14.50 65.83
C SER A 467 -54.14 14.55 67.29
N GLY A 468 -55.14 13.75 67.63
CA GLY A 468 -55.72 13.75 68.97
C GLY A 468 -56.89 12.78 69.10
N PHE A 469 -57.41 12.66 70.32
CA PHE A 469 -58.63 11.91 70.59
C PHE A 469 -59.78 12.86 70.90
N LYS A 470 -61.00 12.46 70.57
CA LYS A 470 -62.20 13.25 70.88
C LYS A 470 -62.71 12.88 72.26
N ALA A 471 -62.90 13.88 73.11
CA ALA A 471 -63.53 13.73 74.41
C ALA A 471 -64.94 14.32 74.36
N THR A 472 -65.92 13.62 74.92
CA THR A 472 -67.26 14.16 75.14
C THR A 472 -67.81 13.58 76.46
N ALA A 473 -68.65 14.34 77.14
CA ALA A 473 -69.36 13.86 78.31
C ALA A 473 -70.64 13.12 77.88
N GLY A 474 -70.84 11.91 78.39
CA GLY A 474 -72.07 11.13 78.21
C GLY A 474 -72.75 10.83 79.55
N GLY A 475 -74.07 10.64 79.54
CA GLY A 475 -74.87 10.31 80.73
C GLY A 475 -75.64 11.50 81.31
N ASN A 476 -75.81 11.52 82.64
CA ASN A 476 -76.61 12.50 83.39
C ASN A 476 -75.88 13.86 83.45
N THR A 477 -75.90 14.61 82.35
CA THR A 477 -75.16 15.87 82.17
C THR A 477 -76.01 17.09 82.56
N THR A 478 -75.38 18.15 83.05
CA THR A 478 -76.02 19.42 83.41
C THR A 478 -75.37 20.58 82.64
N GLY A 479 -76.16 21.58 82.21
CA GLY A 479 -75.66 22.70 81.38
C GLY A 479 -75.87 22.49 79.88
N ALA A 480 -75.02 23.13 79.06
CA ALA A 480 -75.11 23.04 77.60
C ALA A 480 -74.84 21.60 77.11
N THR A 481 -75.49 21.20 76.01
CA THR A 481 -75.32 19.87 75.41
C THR A 481 -73.84 19.60 75.12
N PRO A 482 -73.26 18.51 75.66
CA PRO A 482 -71.86 18.16 75.42
C PRO A 482 -71.57 18.03 73.93
N THR A 483 -70.49 18.66 73.47
CA THR A 483 -69.96 18.51 72.12
C THR A 483 -68.63 17.76 72.18
N GLN A 484 -68.27 17.09 71.10
CA GLN A 484 -66.97 16.43 71.00
C GLN A 484 -65.88 17.48 70.89
N GLU A 485 -64.96 17.49 71.85
CA GLU A 485 -63.77 18.33 71.85
C GLU A 485 -62.56 17.49 71.42
N LEU A 486 -61.78 17.99 70.47
CA LEU A 486 -60.55 17.33 70.05
C LEU A 486 -59.41 17.69 71.01
N ILE A 487 -58.93 16.73 71.77
CA ILE A 487 -57.76 16.86 72.64
C ILE A 487 -56.53 16.47 71.84
N LYS A 488 -55.71 17.46 71.46
CA LYS A 488 -54.53 17.28 70.61
C LYS A 488 -53.31 16.82 71.40
N ALA A 489 -52.28 16.36 70.68
CA ALA A 489 -50.97 16.07 71.29
C ALA A 489 -50.39 17.32 71.99
N GLY A 490 -50.15 17.21 73.29
CA GLY A 490 -49.69 18.31 74.15
C GLY A 490 -50.79 19.03 74.95
N ASP A 491 -52.07 18.79 74.63
CA ASP A 491 -53.18 19.36 75.41
C ASP A 491 -53.33 18.68 76.77
N THR A 492 -53.81 19.44 77.77
CA THR A 492 -54.12 18.92 79.10
C THR A 492 -55.61 18.57 79.21
N LEU A 493 -55.94 17.28 79.27
CA LEU A 493 -57.29 16.84 79.62
C LEU A 493 -57.48 16.91 81.14
N THR A 494 -58.38 17.78 81.60
CA THR A 494 -58.71 17.88 83.03
C THR A 494 -60.01 17.16 83.35
N LEU A 495 -59.91 16.11 84.17
CA LEU A 495 -61.02 15.32 84.66
C LEU A 495 -61.40 15.79 86.08
N LYS A 496 -62.38 16.70 86.19
CA LYS A 496 -62.79 17.27 87.48
C LYS A 496 -63.90 16.45 88.14
N ALA A 497 -63.77 16.17 89.43
CA ALA A 497 -64.87 15.66 90.24
C ALA A 497 -65.74 16.82 90.74
N GLY A 498 -67.06 16.68 90.59
CA GLY A 498 -68.04 17.63 91.13
C GLY A 498 -68.24 17.46 92.64
N ASN A 499 -69.10 18.28 93.24
CA ASN A 499 -69.40 18.22 94.66
C ASN A 499 -69.97 16.83 95.05
N GLY A 500 -69.40 16.19 96.08
CA GLY A 500 -69.78 14.83 96.51
C GLY A 500 -69.11 13.68 95.74
N LEU A 501 -68.28 13.98 94.74
CA LEU A 501 -67.41 12.99 94.06
C LEU A 501 -65.95 13.28 94.39
N THR A 502 -65.14 12.23 94.48
CA THR A 502 -63.67 12.31 94.45
C THR A 502 -63.16 11.67 93.18
N VAL A 503 -62.04 12.18 92.67
CA VAL A 503 -61.29 11.55 91.57
C VAL A 503 -59.88 11.30 92.06
N GLU A 504 -59.45 10.05 92.02
CA GLU A 504 -58.06 9.64 92.28
C GLU A 504 -57.39 9.36 90.94
N GLN A 505 -56.24 9.97 90.70
CA GLN A 505 -55.39 9.67 89.55
C GLN A 505 -54.18 8.85 90.01
N SER A 506 -54.01 7.68 89.43
CA SER A 506 -52.80 6.86 89.57
C SER A 506 -52.27 6.51 88.19
N GLY A 507 -51.21 7.21 87.77
CA GLY A 507 -50.70 7.13 86.39
C GLY A 507 -51.78 7.51 85.36
N SER A 508 -52.10 6.58 84.47
CA SER A 508 -53.14 6.74 83.43
C SER A 508 -54.54 6.28 83.87
N THR A 509 -54.70 5.83 85.11
CA THR A 509 -55.98 5.36 85.66
C THR A 509 -56.61 6.46 86.49
N PHE A 510 -57.88 6.78 86.19
CA PHE A 510 -58.69 7.74 86.92
C PHE A 510 -59.86 7.00 87.55
N THR A 511 -59.94 7.01 88.88
CA THR A 511 -61.00 6.35 89.64
C THR A 511 -61.93 7.41 90.22
N TYR A 512 -63.21 7.34 89.85
CA TYR A 512 -64.24 8.18 90.43
C TYR A 512 -64.95 7.44 91.55
N ALA A 513 -65.02 8.06 92.73
CA ALA A 513 -65.72 7.51 93.87
C ALA A 513 -66.74 8.52 94.42
N LEU A 514 -67.90 8.02 94.85
CA LEU A 514 -68.92 8.83 95.52
C LEU A 514 -68.55 8.98 97.00
N ASN A 515 -68.45 10.22 97.48
CA ASN A 515 -68.33 10.51 98.90
C ASN A 515 -69.71 10.47 99.55
N ALA A 516 -70.24 9.26 99.72
CA ALA A 516 -71.58 9.01 100.27
C ALA A 516 -71.78 9.66 101.66
N GLN A 517 -70.75 9.69 102.50
CA GLN A 517 -70.80 10.24 103.86
C GLN A 517 -71.07 11.76 103.88
N GLN A 518 -70.47 12.51 102.95
CA GLN A 518 -70.65 13.96 102.85
C GLN A 518 -72.05 14.32 102.33
N ILE A 519 -72.57 13.54 101.38
CA ILE A 519 -73.91 13.75 100.81
C ILE A 519 -75.00 13.55 101.88
N THR A 520 -74.86 12.54 102.75
CA THR A 520 -75.83 12.28 103.82
C THR A 520 -75.81 13.34 104.93
N GLN A 521 -74.64 13.90 105.28
CA GLN A 521 -74.53 14.92 106.33
C GLN A 521 -75.08 16.30 105.92
N ASN A 522 -74.93 16.70 104.66
CA ASN A 522 -75.46 17.98 104.16
C ASN A 522 -77.00 18.01 104.07
N ALA A 523 -77.67 16.87 104.21
CA ALA A 523 -79.12 16.74 104.09
C ALA A 523 -79.88 16.73 105.43
N GLN A 524 -79.21 16.82 106.59
CA GLN A 524 -79.87 16.84 107.90
C GLN A 524 -80.24 18.27 108.35
N THR A 525 -81.53 18.51 108.61
CA THR A 525 -82.05 19.75 109.21
C THR A 525 -81.85 19.76 110.74
N PRO A 526 -81.69 20.93 111.41
CA PRO A 526 -81.50 21.00 112.85
C PRO A 526 -82.71 20.45 113.63
N VAL A 527 -82.46 19.66 114.68
CA VAL A 527 -83.48 19.09 115.59
C VAL A 527 -84.17 20.20 116.37
N VAL A 528 -85.51 20.21 116.38
CA VAL A 528 -86.38 21.16 117.07
C VAL A 528 -86.96 20.50 118.32
N TYR A 529 -86.89 21.19 119.47
CA TYR A 529 -87.46 20.71 120.73
C TYR A 529 -88.81 21.40 121.02
N THR A 530 -89.84 20.64 121.40
CA THR A 530 -91.20 21.13 121.71
C THR A 530 -91.78 20.48 122.96
N LYS A 531 -92.76 21.10 123.63
CA LYS A 531 -93.58 20.44 124.66
C LYS A 531 -94.62 19.52 124.01
N ALA A 532 -95.31 18.70 124.80
CA ALA A 532 -96.44 17.89 124.35
C ALA A 532 -97.60 18.70 123.72
N ASP A 533 -97.74 19.98 124.06
CA ASP A 533 -98.72 20.90 123.45
C ASP A 533 -98.26 21.54 122.13
N GLY A 534 -97.06 21.21 121.66
CA GLY A 534 -96.47 21.72 120.42
C GLY A 534 -95.74 23.07 120.55
N SER A 535 -95.70 23.68 121.73
CA SER A 535 -94.94 24.91 121.95
C SER A 535 -93.42 24.64 121.94
N LYS A 536 -92.64 25.47 121.25
CA LYS A 536 -91.18 25.30 121.18
C LYS A 536 -90.54 25.51 122.54
N VAL A 537 -89.61 24.63 122.87
CA VAL A 537 -88.69 24.78 123.99
C VAL A 537 -87.28 24.86 123.47
N TYR A 538 -86.45 25.57 124.20
CA TYR A 538 -85.07 25.84 123.79
C TYR A 538 -84.16 25.15 124.79
N LYS A 539 -83.30 24.26 124.29
CA LYS A 539 -82.26 23.64 125.11
C LYS A 539 -81.19 24.68 125.38
N HIS A 540 -81.06 25.08 126.63
CA HIS A 540 -80.05 26.04 127.04
C HIS A 540 -78.73 25.32 127.35
N THR A 541 -77.62 26.05 127.40
CA THR A 541 -76.27 25.46 127.57
C THR A 541 -76.04 24.79 128.92
N ASP A 542 -76.91 25.03 129.90
CA ASP A 542 -76.94 24.35 131.21
C ASP A 542 -77.55 22.94 131.14
N GLY A 543 -78.02 22.51 129.97
CA GLY A 543 -78.61 21.19 129.73
C GLY A 543 -80.12 21.12 129.99
N ASN A 544 -80.72 22.18 130.52
CA ASN A 544 -82.16 22.27 130.78
C ASN A 544 -82.91 22.88 129.60
N PHE A 545 -84.24 22.67 129.59
CA PHE A 545 -85.12 23.19 128.55
C PHE A 545 -86.00 24.29 129.13
N TYR A 546 -86.12 25.40 128.40
CA TYR A 546 -86.90 26.55 128.82
C TYR A 546 -87.91 26.91 127.73
N ASP A 547 -89.06 27.45 128.14
CA ASP A 547 -90.10 27.93 127.23
C ASP A 547 -89.78 29.28 126.57
N GLN A 548 -88.64 29.88 126.92
CA GLN A 548 -88.10 31.09 126.29
C GLN A 548 -86.66 30.84 125.81
N PRO A 549 -86.24 31.39 124.65
CA PRO A 549 -84.93 31.11 124.05
C PRO A 549 -83.72 31.52 124.89
N ASN A 550 -83.90 32.47 125.82
CA ASN A 550 -82.83 33.08 126.60
C ASN A 550 -82.68 32.50 128.01
N GLY A 551 -83.33 31.38 128.32
CA GLY A 551 -83.25 30.71 129.62
C GLY A 551 -83.95 31.45 130.78
N ALA A 552 -84.63 32.57 130.54
CA ALA A 552 -85.33 33.36 131.57
C ALA A 552 -86.79 32.92 131.83
N GLY A 553 -87.25 31.92 131.08
CA GLY A 553 -88.59 31.35 131.20
C GLY A 553 -88.69 30.27 132.27
N THR A 554 -89.84 29.62 132.35
CA THR A 554 -90.03 28.52 133.31
C THR A 554 -89.28 27.29 132.80
N GLN A 555 -88.49 26.65 133.67
CA GLN A 555 -87.83 25.40 133.31
C GLN A 555 -88.88 24.33 133.03
N VAL A 556 -88.79 23.71 131.87
CA VAL A 556 -89.62 22.59 131.45
C VAL A 556 -88.90 21.31 131.86
N ALA A 557 -89.58 20.45 132.60
CA ALA A 557 -89.01 19.18 133.02
C ALA A 557 -88.65 18.35 131.77
N ALA A 558 -87.47 17.71 131.78
CA ALA A 558 -86.95 17.01 130.60
C ALA A 558 -87.87 15.88 130.08
N GLY A 559 -88.72 15.32 130.95
CA GLY A 559 -89.73 14.32 130.57
C GLY A 559 -90.86 14.89 129.69
N ASP A 560 -91.04 16.21 129.68
CA ASP A 560 -92.12 16.90 128.96
C ASP A 560 -91.64 17.52 127.63
N VAL A 561 -90.42 17.17 127.17
CA VAL A 561 -89.81 17.69 125.93
C VAL A 561 -89.67 16.62 124.86
N ILE A 562 -90.18 16.91 123.66
CA ILE A 562 -90.11 16.08 122.47
C ILE A 562 -89.07 16.69 121.52
N ALA A 563 -88.10 15.89 121.07
CA ALA A 563 -87.18 16.25 120.00
C ALA A 563 -87.70 15.71 118.67
N SER A 564 -87.78 16.57 117.66
CA SER A 564 -88.23 16.21 116.30
C SER A 564 -87.39 16.90 115.23
#